data_AF-A0A392PAP6-F1
#
_entry.id   AF-A0A392PAP6-F1
#
_cell.length_a   1.000
_cell.length_b   1.000
_cell.length_c   1.000
_cell.angle_alpha   90.00
_cell.angle_beta   90.00
_cell.angle_gamma   90.00
#
_symmetry.space_group_name_H-M   'P 1'
#
loop_
_entity.id
_entity.type
_entity.pdbx_description
1 polymer ?
#
loop_
_entity_poly.entity_id
_entity_poly.type
_entity_poly.pdbx_seq_one_letter_code
_entity_poly.pdbx_strand_id
1 'polypeptide(L)'
;MHRFLISSAVRTLNPEEADWFYTPVYTTCDLTPNGLPLPFKSPRMMRSAIQLISSNWPYWNRTEGADHFFVVPHDFGACFHYQEEKAIERGILPLLQRA
;
A
#
# COMPACT_ATOMS: atom_id res chain seq x y z
N MET A 1 0.33 6.40 12.98
CA MET A 1 1.49 6.39 12.07
C MET A 1 1.76 7.74 11.42
N HIS A 2 0.84 8.31 10.64
CA HIS A 2 1.08 9.56 9.92
C HIS A 2 1.53 10.76 10.77
N ARG A 3 0.80 11.07 11.86
CA ARG A 3 1.21 12.16 12.78
C ARG A 3 2.62 11.94 13.35
N PHE A 4 2.93 10.69 13.70
CA PHE A 4 4.25 10.31 14.22
C PHE A 4 5.36 10.52 13.18
N LEU A 5 5.16 10.09 11.92
CA LEU A 5 6.13 10.31 10.85
C LEU A 5 6.30 11.80 10.53
N ILE A 6 5.22 12.59 10.58
CA ILE A 6 5.26 14.04 10.36
C ILE A 6 6.14 14.76 11.39
N SER A 7 6.08 14.34 12.66
CA SER A 7 6.83 14.92 13.77
C SER A 7 8.17 14.21 14.05
N SER A 8 8.54 13.23 13.24
CA SER A 8 9.72 12.40 13.48
C SER A 8 11.01 13.15 13.11
N ALA A 9 12.08 12.94 13.88
CA ALA A 9 13.40 13.48 13.58
C ALA A 9 14.02 12.92 12.30
N VAL A 10 13.56 11.75 11.83
CA VAL A 10 14.06 11.11 10.59
C VAL A 10 13.34 11.57 9.32
N ARG A 11 12.40 12.50 9.43
CA ARG A 11 11.68 13.01 8.26
C ARG A 11 12.52 14.08 7.56
N THR A 12 12.78 13.87 6.27
CA THR A 12 13.26 14.94 5.37
C THR A 12 12.13 15.42 4.45
N LEU A 13 12.23 16.68 3.99
CA LEU A 13 11.43 17.22 2.90
C LEU A 13 12.19 17.23 1.57
N ASN A 14 13.51 16.95 1.62
CA ASN A 14 14.33 16.80 0.44
C ASN A 14 14.26 15.34 -0.05
N PRO A 15 13.62 15.06 -1.19
CA PRO A 15 13.47 13.70 -1.69
C PRO A 15 14.79 13.05 -2.13
N GLU A 16 15.86 13.81 -2.37
CA GLU A 16 17.19 13.26 -2.71
C GLU A 16 17.95 12.75 -1.49
N GLU A 17 17.52 13.11 -0.28
CA GLU A 17 18.06 12.59 1.00
C GLU A 17 17.21 11.45 1.56
N ALA A 18 16.09 11.12 0.93
CA ALA A 18 15.16 10.14 1.45
C ALA A 18 15.61 8.71 1.13
N ASP A 19 15.78 7.89 2.17
CA ASP A 19 15.98 6.44 2.01
C ASP A 19 14.66 5.71 1.70
N TRP A 20 13.54 6.26 2.17
CA TRP A 20 12.20 5.66 2.05
C TRP A 20 11.12 6.73 1.82
N PHE A 21 10.11 6.39 1.03
CA PHE A 21 8.97 7.24 0.73
C PHE A 21 7.71 6.75 1.44
N TYR A 22 7.29 7.50 2.45
CA TYR A 22 5.99 7.25 3.08
C TYR A 22 4.86 7.75 2.18
N THR A 23 3.97 6.84 1.77
CA THR A 23 2.76 7.22 1.05
C THR A 23 1.52 7.14 1.97
N PRO A 24 0.87 8.26 2.31
CA PRO A 24 -0.27 8.29 3.21
C PRO A 24 -1.57 7.89 2.50
N VAL A 25 -1.69 6.62 2.14
CA VAL A 25 -2.97 6.01 1.72
C VAL A 25 -3.67 5.43 2.94
N TYR A 26 -4.97 5.62 3.06
CA TYR A 26 -5.78 5.05 4.13
C TYR A 26 -6.89 4.21 3.52
N THR A 27 -6.57 2.98 3.18
CA THR A 27 -7.57 2.06 2.67
C THR A 27 -8.56 1.68 3.76
N THR A 28 -9.85 1.65 3.41
CA THR A 28 -10.92 1.16 4.28
C THR A 28 -11.40 -0.20 3.80
N CYS A 29 -11.93 -1.00 4.73
CA CYS A 29 -12.72 -2.17 4.38
C CYS A 29 -14.20 -1.78 4.38
N ASP A 30 -14.86 -1.99 3.25
CA ASP A 30 -16.30 -1.86 3.17
C ASP A 30 -16.95 -3.19 3.53
N LEU A 31 -18.12 -3.11 4.17
CA LEU A 31 -18.90 -4.28 4.52
C LEU A 31 -20.17 -4.36 3.68
N THR A 32 -20.62 -5.58 3.38
CA THR A 32 -21.97 -5.84 2.91
C THR A 32 -22.98 -5.47 4.01
N PRO A 33 -24.30 -5.37 3.70
CA PRO A 33 -25.32 -5.18 4.72
C PRO A 33 -25.30 -6.24 5.85
N ASN A 34 -24.75 -7.42 5.56
CA ASN A 34 -24.62 -8.51 6.52
C ASN A 34 -23.26 -8.51 7.25
N GLY A 35 -22.46 -7.46 7.12
CA GLY A 35 -21.16 -7.32 7.79
C GLY A 35 -20.01 -8.09 7.15
N LEU A 36 -20.18 -8.64 5.94
CA LEU A 36 -19.11 -9.37 5.25
C LEU A 36 -18.18 -8.41 4.51
N PRO A 37 -16.86 -8.65 4.48
CA PRO A 37 -15.89 -7.77 3.85
C PRO A 37 -16.03 -7.76 2.32
N LEU A 38 -15.95 -6.57 1.73
CA LEU A 38 -15.90 -6.36 0.29
C LEU A 38 -14.43 -6.19 -0.16
N PRO A 39 -13.83 -7.19 -0.82
CA PRO A 39 -12.38 -7.21 -1.05
C PRO A 39 -11.91 -6.30 -2.20
N PHE A 40 -12.79 -5.49 -2.80
CA PHE A 40 -12.49 -4.82 -4.07
C PHE A 40 -12.16 -3.34 -3.96
N LYS A 41 -12.66 -2.62 -2.93
CA LYS A 41 -12.43 -1.17 -2.84
C LYS A 41 -11.01 -0.83 -2.44
N SER A 42 -10.48 -1.48 -1.41
CA SER A 42 -9.12 -1.23 -0.90
C SER A 42 -8.06 -1.45 -2.00
N PRO A 43 -8.07 -2.58 -2.76
CA PRO A 43 -7.10 -2.77 -3.85
C PRO A 43 -7.26 -1.79 -5.02
N ARG A 44 -8.49 -1.34 -5.32
CA ARG A 44 -8.72 -0.30 -6.35
C ARG A 44 -8.13 1.04 -5.93
N MET A 45 -8.37 1.45 -4.68
CA MET A 45 -7.80 2.68 -4.14
C MET A 45 -6.27 2.64 -4.13
N MET A 46 -5.68 1.52 -3.70
CA MET A 46 -4.23 1.35 -3.72
C MET A 46 -3.67 1.44 -5.14
N ARG A 47 -4.32 0.79 -6.11
CA ARG A 47 -3.92 0.88 -7.53
C ARG A 47 -3.97 2.31 -8.05
N SER A 48 -5.03 3.05 -7.78
CA SER A 48 -5.15 4.45 -8.19
C SER A 48 -4.09 5.33 -7.53
N ALA A 49 -3.79 5.11 -6.25
CA ALA A 49 -2.72 5.83 -5.56
C ALA A 49 -1.35 5.55 -6.19
N ILE A 50 -1.01 4.28 -6.43
CA ILE A 50 0.22 3.88 -7.10
C ILE A 50 0.32 4.52 -8.50
N GLN A 51 -0.74 4.44 -9.31
CA GLN A 51 -0.78 5.04 -10.64
C GLN A 51 -0.57 6.56 -10.60
N LEU A 52 -1.18 7.25 -9.62
CA LEU A 52 -0.97 8.68 -9.43
C LEU A 52 0.49 8.96 -9.09
N ILE A 53 1.08 8.19 -8.17
CA ILE A 53 2.44 8.43 -7.70
C ILE A 53 3.46 8.16 -8.80
N SER A 54 3.35 7.01 -9.46
CA SER A 54 4.25 6.58 -10.52
C SER A 54 4.23 7.49 -11.74
N SER A 55 3.13 8.19 -11.99
CA SER A 55 2.99 9.10 -13.13
C SER A 55 3.40 10.54 -12.83
N ASN A 56 3.35 10.98 -11.57
CA ASN A 56 3.63 12.38 -11.21
C ASN A 56 5.02 12.59 -10.62
N TRP A 57 5.64 11.58 -10.01
CA TRP A 57 6.95 11.74 -9.37
C TRP A 57 7.97 10.72 -9.87
N PRO A 58 9.22 11.15 -10.19
CA PRO A 58 10.23 10.28 -10.76
C PRO A 58 10.78 9.25 -9.76
N TYR A 59 10.60 9.47 -8.45
CA TYR A 59 11.17 8.63 -7.39
C TYR A 59 10.59 7.21 -7.37
N TRP A 60 9.30 7.06 -7.69
CA TRP A 60 8.69 5.73 -7.84
C TRP A 60 9.42 4.87 -8.85
N ASN A 61 9.79 5.45 -10.00
CA ASN A 61 10.39 4.70 -11.11
C ASN A 61 11.87 4.35 -10.86
N ARG A 62 12.53 4.90 -9.82
CA ARG A 62 13.93 4.54 -9.48
C ARG A 62 14.03 3.09 -9.00
N THR A 63 13.02 2.63 -8.29
CA THR A 63 12.99 1.33 -7.59
C THR A 63 11.77 0.49 -7.95
N GLU A 64 10.96 0.96 -8.91
CA GLU A 64 9.62 0.43 -9.18
C GLU A 64 8.71 0.42 -7.93
N GLY A 65 8.98 1.32 -6.97
CA GLY A 65 8.24 1.46 -5.71
C GLY A 65 8.77 0.63 -4.55
N ALA A 66 9.91 -0.05 -4.67
CA ALA A 66 10.46 -0.90 -3.60
C ALA A 66 10.87 -0.10 -2.34
N ASP A 67 11.20 1.18 -2.48
CA ASP A 67 11.49 2.12 -1.38
C ASP A 67 10.25 2.90 -0.90
N HIS A 68 9.05 2.56 -1.39
CA HIS A 68 7.80 3.18 -0.98
C HIS A 68 7.05 2.28 -0.01
N PHE A 69 6.65 2.83 1.14
CA PHE A 69 5.86 2.10 2.12
C PHE A 69 4.51 2.78 2.39
N PHE A 70 3.53 1.94 2.71
CA PHE A 70 2.14 2.31 2.87
C PHE A 70 1.62 1.87 4.24
N VAL A 71 0.58 2.54 4.73
CA VAL A 71 -0.18 2.08 5.88
C VAL A 71 -1.50 1.53 5.37
N VAL A 72 -1.78 0.25 5.64
CA VAL A 72 -3.02 -0.41 5.22
C VAL A 72 -3.82 -0.84 6.45
N PRO A 73 -4.48 0.11 7.13
CA PRO A 73 -4.98 -0.08 8.50
C PRO A 73 -6.17 -1.06 8.58
N HIS A 74 -6.85 -1.29 7.46
CA HIS A 74 -7.98 -2.21 7.34
C HIS A 74 -7.66 -3.43 6.46
N ASP A 75 -6.37 -3.70 6.20
CA ASP A 75 -6.01 -4.93 5.52
C ASP A 75 -6.14 -6.11 6.49
N PHE A 76 -6.81 -7.15 6.02
CA PHE A 76 -6.91 -8.42 6.74
C PHE A 76 -5.76 -9.36 6.36
N GLY A 77 -4.90 -8.97 5.41
CA GLY A 77 -3.79 -9.79 4.94
C GLY A 77 -4.28 -11.13 4.41
N ALA A 78 -3.56 -12.20 4.73
CA ALA A 78 -3.95 -13.57 4.42
C ALA A 78 -5.06 -14.13 5.33
N CYS A 79 -5.58 -13.37 6.30
CA CYS A 79 -6.49 -13.88 7.32
C CYS A 79 -7.91 -14.20 6.83
N PHE A 80 -8.23 -13.99 5.55
CA PHE A 80 -9.42 -14.57 4.95
C PHE A 80 -9.14 -16.04 4.62
N HIS A 81 -9.34 -16.93 5.60
CA HIS A 81 -9.16 -18.38 5.42
C HIS A 81 -9.90 -18.91 4.17
N TYR A 82 -11.10 -18.41 3.87
CA TYR A 82 -11.85 -18.78 2.66
C TYR A 82 -11.24 -18.25 1.33
N GLN A 83 -10.27 -17.35 1.41
CA GLN A 83 -9.48 -16.84 0.28
C GLN A 83 -8.01 -17.23 0.36
N GLU A 84 -7.58 -17.95 1.40
CA GLU A 84 -6.19 -18.35 1.62
C GLU A 84 -5.68 -19.21 0.46
N GLU A 85 -6.45 -20.23 0.06
CA GLU A 85 -6.11 -21.08 -1.09
C GLU A 85 -5.95 -20.27 -2.38
N LYS A 86 -6.89 -19.34 -2.65
CA LYS A 86 -6.82 -18.44 -3.81
C LYS A 86 -5.67 -17.45 -3.73
N ALA A 87 -5.28 -17.04 -2.53
CA ALA A 87 -4.14 -16.15 -2.30
C ALA A 87 -2.82 -16.89 -2.53
N ILE A 88 -2.72 -18.14 -2.05
CA ILE A 88 -1.58 -19.04 -2.30
C ILE A 88 -1.41 -19.30 -3.80
N GLU A 89 -2.50 -19.66 -4.49
CA GLU A 89 -2.48 -19.88 -5.96
C GLU A 89 -2.03 -18.63 -6.73
N ARG A 90 -2.45 -17.44 -6.30
CA ARG A 90 -2.04 -16.18 -6.93
C ARG A 90 -0.59 -15.83 -6.68
N GLY A 91 0.00 -16.33 -5.59
CA GLY A 91 1.36 -16.04 -5.18
C GLY A 91 1.62 -14.56 -4.91
N ILE A 92 2.90 -14.21 -4.76
CA ILE A 92 3.31 -12.82 -4.64
C ILE A 92 3.07 -12.12 -5.98
N LEU A 93 2.33 -11.01 -5.94
CA LEU A 93 2.07 -10.18 -7.14
C LEU A 93 3.40 -9.85 -7.83
N PRO A 94 3.50 -9.93 -9.17
CA PRO A 94 4.75 -9.64 -9.89
C PRO A 94 5.39 -8.29 -9.54
N LEU A 95 4.56 -7.28 -9.27
CA LEU A 95 4.99 -5.95 -8.81
C LEU A 95 5.72 -5.98 -7.45
N LEU A 96 5.40 -6.94 -6.59
CA LEU A 96 5.96 -7.08 -5.24
C LEU A 96 7.06 -8.15 -5.17
N GLN A 97 7.40 -8.83 -6.27
CA GLN A 97 8.42 -9.88 -6.25
C GLN A 97 9.84 -9.35 -6.04
N ARG A 98 10.06 -8.04 -6.21
CA ARG A 98 11.36 -7.39 -6.02
C ARG A 98 11.40 -6.49 -4.77
N ALA A 99 10.28 -6.40 -4.04
CA ALA A 99 10.15 -5.62 -2.82
C ALA A 99 10.67 -6.39 -1.60
#